data_AF-A0A440KQY7-F1
#
_entry.id   AF-A0A440KQY7-F1
#
_cell.length_a   1.000
_cell.length_b   1.000
_cell.length_c   1.000
_cell.angle_alpha   90.00
_cell.angle_beta   90.00
_cell.angle_gamma   90.00
#
_symmetry.space_group_name_H-M   'P 1'
#
loop_
_entity.id
_entity.type
_entity.pdbx_description
1 polymer ?
#
loop_
_entity_poly.entity_id
_entity_poly.type
_entity_poly.pdbx_seq_one_letter_code
_entity_poly.pdbx_strand_id
1 'polypeptide(L)'
;MAGKVRATNQTVSRIHLARRYRMPIVTIQVTREGTKSGTTSVTTEEKAALIKGASELLRDVLNKPFDSTFVIIEEVDTDNWGWGGLPTLDYRRVRAATGS
;
A
#
# COMPACT_ATOMS: atom_id res chain seq x y z
N MET A 1 -0.42 -36.80 48.65
CA MET A 1 -1.46 -36.90 47.60
C MET A 1 -1.39 -35.64 46.74
N ALA A 2 -1.05 -35.79 45.45
CA ALA A 2 -0.86 -34.67 44.52
C ALA A 2 -2.15 -34.40 43.73
N GLY A 3 -2.81 -33.28 43.99
CA GLY A 3 -3.94 -32.80 43.21
C GLY A 3 -3.46 -31.88 42.07
N LYS A 4 -3.43 -32.39 40.85
CA LYS A 4 -3.20 -31.59 39.63
C LYS A 4 -4.41 -30.70 39.38
N VAL A 5 -4.30 -29.41 39.64
CA VAL A 5 -5.15 -28.40 38.99
C VAL A 5 -4.35 -27.83 37.82
N ARG A 6 -4.61 -28.35 36.61
CA ARG A 6 -4.03 -27.82 35.36
C ARG A 6 -5.14 -27.12 34.59
N ALA A 7 -5.41 -25.87 34.95
CA ALA A 7 -6.32 -25.01 34.22
C ALA A 7 -5.65 -24.52 32.91
N THR A 8 -6.11 -25.11 31.80
CA THR A 8 -6.29 -24.55 30.45
C THR A 8 -5.49 -23.29 30.06
N ASN A 9 -4.33 -23.48 29.42
CA ASN A 9 -3.59 -22.41 28.72
C ASN A 9 -3.70 -22.50 27.18
N GLN A 10 -4.62 -23.33 26.65
CA GLN A 10 -4.73 -23.62 25.21
C GLN A 10 -5.75 -22.74 24.46
N THR A 11 -6.68 -22.09 25.16
CA THR A 11 -7.76 -21.31 24.52
C THR A 11 -7.30 -19.90 24.12
N VAL A 12 -6.38 -19.30 24.89
CA VAL A 12 -5.89 -17.93 24.64
C VAL A 12 -4.95 -17.86 23.42
N SER A 13 -4.36 -18.99 23.01
CA SER A 13 -3.36 -19.04 21.94
C SER A 13 -3.96 -19.10 20.52
N ARG A 14 -5.14 -19.70 20.34
CA ARG A 14 -5.71 -19.95 18.99
C ARG A 14 -6.38 -18.72 18.36
N ILE A 15 -6.97 -17.83 19.16
CA ILE A 15 -7.59 -16.58 18.67
C ILE A 15 -6.52 -15.55 18.26
N HIS A 16 -5.39 -15.50 18.99
CA HIS A 16 -4.29 -14.60 18.69
C HIS A 16 -3.46 -15.03 17.46
N LEU A 17 -3.30 -16.34 17.22
CA LEU A 17 -2.51 -16.84 16.10
C LEU A 17 -3.21 -16.67 14.74
N ALA A 18 -4.54 -16.84 14.67
CA ALA A 18 -5.30 -16.69 13.42
C ALA A 18 -5.38 -15.23 12.91
N ARG A 19 -5.26 -14.24 13.81
CA ARG A 19 -5.19 -12.81 13.45
C ARG A 19 -3.85 -12.40 12.84
N ARG A 20 -2.75 -13.11 13.12
CA ARG A 20 -1.43 -12.86 12.54
C ARG A 20 -1.29 -13.27 11.07
N TYR A 21 -2.27 -14.00 10.52
CA TYR A 21 -2.21 -14.53 9.14
C TYR A 21 -2.93 -13.66 8.10
N ARG A 22 -3.41 -12.46 8.48
CA ARG A 22 -4.12 -11.54 7.58
C ARG A 22 -3.46 -10.16 7.57
N MET A 23 -2.16 -10.12 7.27
CA MET A 23 -1.41 -8.88 7.08
C MET A 23 -1.34 -8.57 5.57
N PRO A 24 -2.33 -7.88 4.99
CA PRO A 24 -2.25 -7.51 3.59
C PRO A 24 -1.16 -6.46 3.39
N ILE A 25 -0.59 -6.47 2.20
CA ILE A 25 0.32 -5.43 1.71
C ILE A 25 -0.30 -4.76 0.49
N VAL A 26 -0.22 -3.43 0.45
CA VAL A 26 -0.53 -2.62 -0.72
C VAL A 26 0.73 -1.84 -1.07
N THR A 27 1.23 -2.03 -2.29
CA THR A 27 2.30 -1.21 -2.83
C THR A 27 1.69 -0.23 -3.82
N ILE A 28 1.95 1.05 -3.61
CA ILE A 28 1.54 2.14 -4.48
C ILE A 28 2.81 2.71 -5.09
N GLN A 29 3.02 2.44 -6.38
CA GLN A 29 4.10 3.04 -7.14
C GLN A 29 3.52 4.18 -7.99
N VAL A 30 4.15 5.35 -7.90
CA VAL A 30 3.77 6.54 -8.67
C VAL A 30 5.02 7.21 -9.21
N THR A 31 4.86 7.99 -10.28
CA THR A 31 5.96 8.81 -10.78
C THR A 31 6.23 9.99 -9.85
N ARG A 32 7.51 10.35 -9.69
CA ARG A 32 7.97 11.51 -8.93
C ARG A 32 7.74 12.80 -9.72
N GLU A 33 6.48 13.21 -9.83
CA GLU A 33 6.07 14.39 -10.62
C GLU A 33 5.26 15.40 -9.79
N GLY A 34 4.93 15.05 -8.54
CA GLY A 34 3.99 15.81 -7.74
C GLY A 34 2.56 15.76 -8.29
N THR A 35 1.65 16.41 -7.58
CA THR A 35 0.21 16.46 -7.88
C THR A 35 -0.27 17.88 -8.18
N LYS A 36 0.57 18.89 -7.96
CA LYS A 36 0.25 20.31 -8.08
C LYS A 36 1.37 21.02 -8.83
N SER A 37 1.03 22.10 -9.51
CA SER A 37 2.05 22.96 -10.13
C SER A 37 3.07 23.41 -9.08
N GLY A 38 4.36 23.18 -9.37
CA GLY A 38 5.47 23.54 -8.49
C GLY A 38 5.86 22.47 -7.45
N THR A 39 5.19 21.31 -7.41
CA THR A 39 5.66 20.18 -6.60
C THR A 39 6.37 19.15 -7.46
N THR A 40 7.37 18.49 -6.90
CA THR A 40 8.14 17.42 -7.56
C THR A 40 7.90 16.06 -6.91
N SER A 41 6.99 15.97 -5.94
CA SER A 41 6.76 14.76 -5.14
C SER A 41 5.35 14.80 -4.55
N VAL A 42 4.80 13.62 -4.26
CA VAL A 42 3.53 13.46 -3.54
C VAL A 42 3.71 14.00 -2.11
N THR A 43 2.77 14.85 -1.66
CA THR A 43 2.90 15.51 -0.35
C THR A 43 2.69 14.53 0.80
N THR A 44 3.12 14.94 2.01
CA THR A 44 2.91 14.16 3.23
C THR A 44 1.42 13.87 3.48
N GLU A 45 0.56 14.85 3.24
CA GLU A 45 -0.90 14.75 3.44
C GLU A 45 -1.52 13.79 2.42
N GLU A 46 -1.07 13.84 1.16
CA GLU A 46 -1.53 12.93 0.11
C GLU A 46 -1.09 11.50 0.37
N LYS A 47 0.17 11.29 0.82
CA LYS A 47 0.65 9.97 1.26
C LYS A 47 -0.18 9.44 2.42
N ALA A 48 -0.49 10.27 3.41
CA ALA A 48 -1.35 9.89 4.54
C ALA A 48 -2.76 9.50 4.07
N ALA A 49 -3.34 10.25 3.13
CA ALA A 49 -4.64 9.95 2.55
C ALA A 49 -4.63 8.61 1.78
N LEU A 50 -3.58 8.34 0.98
CA LEU A 50 -3.40 7.09 0.26
C LEU A 50 -3.29 5.88 1.22
N ILE A 51 -2.48 6.01 2.28
CA ILE A 51 -2.31 4.96 3.29
C ILE A 51 -3.65 4.64 3.97
N LYS A 52 -4.38 5.67 4.40
CA LYS A 52 -5.70 5.50 5.04
C LYS A 52 -6.69 4.87 4.07
N GLY A 53 -6.80 5.40 2.86
CA GLY A 53 -7.76 4.94 1.86
C GLY A 53 -7.53 3.49 1.43
N ALA A 54 -6.27 3.09 1.21
CA ALA A 54 -5.93 1.70 0.87
C ALA A 54 -6.30 0.74 2.00
N SER A 55 -6.00 1.10 3.25
CA SER A 55 -6.34 0.29 4.42
C SER A 55 -7.86 0.19 4.64
N GLU A 56 -8.61 1.28 4.43
CA GLU A 56 -10.08 1.27 4.47
C GLU A 56 -10.66 0.38 3.36
N LEU A 57 -10.14 0.48 2.13
CA LEU A 57 -10.59 -0.36 1.02
C LEU A 57 -10.47 -1.85 1.32
N LEU A 58 -9.31 -2.29 1.86
CA LEU A 58 -9.11 -3.69 2.19
C LEU A 58 -9.99 -4.16 3.36
N ARG A 59 -10.26 -3.28 4.33
CA ARG A 59 -11.22 -3.56 5.40
C ARG A 59 -12.61 -3.75 4.81
N ASP A 60 -13.05 -2.83 3.97
CA ASP A 60 -14.44 -2.77 3.53
C ASP A 60 -14.76 -3.86 2.50
N VAL A 61 -13.83 -4.16 1.57
CA VAL A 61 -14.04 -5.16 0.51
C VAL A 61 -13.70 -6.58 0.94
N LEU A 62 -12.59 -6.76 1.68
CA LEU A 62 -12.05 -8.09 2.00
C LEU A 62 -12.17 -8.47 3.48
N ASN A 63 -12.79 -7.62 4.30
CA ASN A 63 -12.90 -7.79 5.76
C ASN A 63 -11.52 -8.07 6.40
N LYS A 64 -10.50 -7.30 5.98
CA LYS A 64 -9.14 -7.36 6.54
C LYS A 64 -8.98 -6.37 7.70
N PRO A 65 -8.09 -6.67 8.67
CA PRO A 65 -7.85 -5.74 9.77
C PRO A 65 -7.14 -4.48 9.27
N PHE A 66 -7.67 -3.32 9.65
CA PHE A 66 -7.12 -2.01 9.29
C PHE A 66 -5.75 -1.78 9.92
N ASP A 67 -5.60 -2.18 11.19
CA ASP A 67 -4.41 -2.01 12.03
C ASP A 67 -3.22 -2.87 11.62
N SER A 68 -3.46 -3.95 10.87
CA SER A 68 -2.41 -4.85 10.36
C SER A 68 -2.22 -4.76 8.84
N THR A 69 -2.69 -3.70 8.20
CA THR A 69 -2.48 -3.45 6.77
C THR A 69 -1.19 -2.66 6.56
N PHE A 70 -0.31 -3.18 5.72
CA PHE A 70 0.94 -2.51 5.34
C PHE A 70 0.75 -1.78 4.01
N VAL A 71 1.09 -0.50 3.99
CA VAL A 71 1.06 0.31 2.76
C VAL A 71 2.45 0.86 2.51
N ILE A 72 2.98 0.60 1.32
CA ILE A 72 4.27 1.12 0.86
C ILE A 72 3.99 2.06 -0.30
N ILE A 73 4.52 3.28 -0.23
CA ILE A 73 4.46 4.25 -1.32
C ILE A 73 5.87 4.44 -1.86
N GLU A 74 6.05 4.19 -3.15
CA GLU A 74 7.30 4.39 -3.87
C GLU A 74 7.10 5.43 -4.96
N GLU A 75 7.95 6.46 -4.91
CA GLU A 75 8.00 7.50 -5.93
C GLU A 75 9.20 7.26 -6.83
N VAL A 76 8.91 6.89 -8.07
CA VAL A 76 9.88 6.50 -9.10
C VAL A 76 10.09 7.66 -10.07
N ASP A 77 11.34 8.00 -10.34
CA ASP A 77 11.65 9.06 -11.31
C ASP A 77 11.14 8.70 -12.71
N THR A 78 10.71 9.70 -13.48
CA THR A 78 10.08 9.50 -14.81
C THR A 78 11.02 8.88 -15.84
N ASP A 79 12.33 9.06 -15.68
CA ASP A 79 13.36 8.40 -16.48
C ASP A 79 13.42 6.89 -16.22
N ASN A 80 13.02 6.46 -15.02
CA ASN A 80 12.94 5.07 -14.60
C ASN A 80 11.55 4.46 -14.80
N TRP A 81 10.60 5.23 -15.35
CA TRP A 81 9.24 4.76 -15.63
C TRP A 81 9.04 4.60 -17.15
N GLY A 82 8.96 3.35 -17.60
CA GLY A 82 8.82 3.02 -19.02
C GLY A 82 7.35 2.99 -19.48
N TRP A 83 7.06 3.64 -20.60
CA TRP A 83 5.77 3.53 -21.30
C TRP A 83 6.00 3.47 -22.82
N GLY A 84 5.47 2.44 -23.47
CA GLY A 84 5.58 2.29 -24.93
C GLY A 84 7.02 2.14 -25.44
N GLY A 85 7.92 1.61 -24.60
CA GLY A 85 9.34 1.45 -24.93
C GLY A 85 10.20 2.69 -24.72
N LEU A 86 9.66 3.76 -24.12
CA LEU A 86 10.36 5.03 -23.88
C LEU A 86 10.24 5.45 -22.40
N PRO A 87 11.17 6.28 -21.89
CA PRO A 87 10.96 7.05 -20.67
C PRO A 87 9.63 7.82 -20.73
N THR A 88 8.97 7.97 -19.60
CA THR A 88 7.59 8.48 -19.55
C THR A 88 7.44 9.84 -20.21
N LEU A 89 8.38 10.76 -19.99
CA LEU A 89 8.32 12.09 -20.57
C LEU A 89 8.49 12.06 -22.10
N ASP A 90 9.36 11.20 -22.62
CA ASP A 90 9.57 11.02 -24.06
C ASP A 90 8.32 10.45 -24.71
N TYR A 91 7.73 9.42 -24.10
CA TYR A 91 6.48 8.83 -24.60
C TYR A 91 5.34 9.85 -24.65
N ARG A 92 5.18 10.68 -23.61
CA ARG A 92 4.15 11.73 -23.58
C ARG A 92 4.36 12.77 -24.67
N ARG A 93 5.61 13.14 -24.99
CA ARG A 93 5.91 14.05 -26.11
C ARG A 93 5.52 13.45 -27.46
N VAL A 94 5.84 12.17 -27.70
CA VAL A 94 5.43 11.46 -28.93
C VAL A 94 3.90 11.43 -29.03
N ARG A 95 3.20 11.04 -27.95
CA ARG A 95 1.73 11.01 -27.93
C ARG A 95 1.09 12.37 -28.18
N ALA A 96 1.64 13.45 -27.63
CA ALA A 96 1.15 14.79 -27.87
C ALA A 96 1.33 15.23 -29.33
N ALA A 97 2.43 14.80 -29.97
CA ALA A 97 2.72 15.11 -31.37
C ALA A 97 1.88 14.26 -32.36
N THR A 98 1.58 13.00 -32.03
CA THR A 98 0.77 12.10 -32.88
C THR A 98 -0.74 12.23 -32.64
N GLY A 99 -1.13 12.85 -31.52
CA GLY A 99 -2.54 13.08 -31.16
C GLY A 99 -3.13 14.39 -31.68
N SER A 100 -2.50 15.05 -32.66
CA SER A 100 -3.01 16.25 -33.35
C SER A 100 -3.50 15.94 -34.74
#